data_AF-A0A7C4M9R2-F1
#
_entry.id   AF-A0A7C4M9R2-F1
#
_cell.length_a   1.000
_cell.length_b   1.000
_cell.length_c   1.000
_cell.angle_alpha   90.00
_cell.angle_beta   90.00
_cell.angle_gamma   90.00
#
_symmetry.space_group_name_H-M   'P 1'
#
loop_
_entity.id
_entity.type
_entity.pdbx_description
1 polymer ?
#
loop_
_entity_poly.entity_id
_entity_poly.type
_entity_poly.pdbx_seq_one_letter_code
_entity_poly.pdbx_strand_id
1 'polypeptide(L)'
;MKLLIRGIYSTALAKLLIDKGFKIIRPTKSQMERFGLTNLAIEPDAVITDSSDRHFIEVKGVLEVVNILTSEMRNFFEDLIILWKMKDMNNSCVRIGFPFEAMKKLDELRSMVTYTVPWHHYCRAGGETLSSMVSFAEDLVERGLVSPEEMNKMFEEQVKQFTPKLGSKIRIVHVKLDGGRIILGPGKVIWRGNETIKVLRRIMSSGIYDGLGIPKQVGDYAVTEARKLDMWTKTSYYSFSGNFKGAYYNICTPVAFYPDQIHYFDLEIDVVYLPNLEVKIIDREHLEQAFNQEIISSKLFEKALKQAEKISYERP
;
A
#
# COMPACT_ATOMS: atom_id res chain seq x y z
N MET A 1 -4.74 23.18 17.31
CA MET A 1 -3.63 22.21 17.43
C MET A 1 -2.58 22.50 16.36
N LYS A 2 -1.30 22.41 16.73
CA LYS A 2 -0.13 22.75 15.91
C LYS A 2 0.53 21.47 15.41
N LEU A 3 0.80 21.39 14.10
CA LEU A 3 1.36 20.19 13.47
C LEU A 3 2.64 20.51 12.73
N LEU A 4 3.60 19.60 12.79
CA LEU A 4 4.74 19.56 11.88
C LEU A 4 4.56 18.39 10.92
N ILE A 5 4.59 18.64 9.61
CA ILE A 5 4.38 17.60 8.60
C ILE A 5 5.59 17.56 7.66
N ARG A 6 6.11 16.37 7.41
CA ARG A 6 7.23 16.08 6.50
C ARG A 6 6.94 14.85 5.64
N GLY A 7 7.78 14.65 4.63
CA GLY A 7 7.69 13.50 3.75
C GLY A 7 6.91 13.74 2.47
N ILE A 8 6.79 12.67 1.68
CA ILE A 8 6.15 12.72 0.36
C ILE A 8 4.66 13.08 0.44
N TYR A 9 3.99 12.76 1.55
CA TYR A 9 2.57 13.02 1.78
C TYR A 9 2.28 14.43 2.32
N SER A 10 3.32 15.22 2.59
CA SER A 10 3.22 16.41 3.44
C SER A 10 2.33 17.52 2.90
N THR A 11 2.28 17.72 1.59
CA THR A 11 1.44 18.77 0.97
C THR A 11 -0.03 18.36 0.98
N ALA A 12 -0.34 17.12 0.62
CA ALA A 12 -1.71 16.59 0.63
C ALA A 12 -2.30 16.59 2.05
N LEU A 13 -1.54 16.08 3.03
CA LEU A 13 -1.98 16.05 4.42
C LEU A 13 -2.09 17.45 5.02
N ALA A 14 -1.19 18.38 4.67
CA ALA A 14 -1.33 19.77 5.09
C ALA A 14 -2.63 20.39 4.58
N LYS A 15 -3.01 20.15 3.31
CA LYS A 15 -4.29 20.64 2.76
C LYS A 15 -5.48 20.13 3.57
N LEU A 16 -5.56 18.81 3.77
CA LEU A 16 -6.63 18.19 4.55
C LEU A 16 -6.74 18.77 5.96
N LEU A 17 -5.61 18.88 6.66
CA LEU A 17 -5.59 19.25 8.07
C LEU A 17 -5.80 20.77 8.28
N ILE A 18 -5.35 21.62 7.34
CA ILE A 18 -5.67 23.05 7.37
C ILE A 18 -7.18 23.27 7.23
N ASP A 19 -7.85 22.56 6.32
CA ASP A 19 -9.31 22.64 6.15
C ASP A 19 -10.07 22.22 7.43
N LYS A 20 -9.45 21.39 8.26
CA LYS A 20 -9.96 20.95 9.57
C LYS A 20 -9.55 21.86 10.73
N GLY A 21 -8.93 23.00 10.45
CA GLY A 21 -8.57 24.01 11.45
C GLY A 21 -7.24 23.78 12.16
N PHE A 22 -6.41 22.83 11.71
CA PHE A 22 -5.07 22.64 12.25
C PHE A 22 -4.10 23.72 11.73
N LYS A 23 -3.13 24.09 12.57
CA LYS A 23 -2.07 25.05 12.20
C LYS A 23 -0.80 24.30 11.85
N ILE A 24 -0.28 24.48 10.64
CA ILE A 24 1.00 23.92 10.25
C ILE A 24 2.12 24.84 10.73
N ILE A 25 3.06 24.29 11.50
CA ILE A 25 4.21 25.00 12.05
C ILE A 25 5.50 24.44 11.45
N ARG A 26 6.58 25.24 11.51
CA ARG A 26 7.86 24.92 10.87
C ARG A 26 7.65 24.37 9.43
N PRO A 27 6.88 25.04 8.56
CA PRO A 27 6.60 24.53 7.21
C PRO A 27 7.89 24.43 6.37
N THR A 28 7.90 23.54 5.38
CA THR A 28 8.92 23.54 4.32
C THR A 28 8.76 24.76 3.41
N LYS A 29 9.79 25.08 2.61
CA LYS A 29 9.70 26.16 1.60
C LYS A 29 8.48 25.98 0.68
N SER A 30 8.27 24.77 0.16
CA SER A 30 7.12 24.46 -0.68
C SER A 30 5.78 24.65 0.05
N GLN A 31 5.68 24.29 1.33
CA GLN A 31 4.46 24.51 2.12
C GLN A 31 4.21 26.00 2.35
N MET A 32 5.24 26.81 2.60
CA MET A 32 5.07 28.28 2.71
C MET A 32 4.53 28.87 1.42
N GLU A 33 5.12 28.52 0.28
CA GLU A 33 4.71 29.02 -1.04
C GLU A 33 3.28 28.61 -1.41
N ARG A 34 2.89 27.36 -1.13
CA ARG A 34 1.58 26.81 -1.52
C ARG A 34 0.42 27.24 -0.63
N PHE A 35 0.68 27.48 0.64
CA PHE A 35 -0.37 27.74 1.64
C PHE A 35 -0.29 29.14 2.27
N GLY A 36 0.68 29.98 1.88
CA GLY A 36 0.89 31.30 2.47
C GLY A 36 1.26 31.24 3.96
N LEU A 37 1.93 30.17 4.38
CA LEU A 37 2.24 29.92 5.79
C LEU A 37 3.49 30.68 6.23
N THR A 38 3.47 31.19 7.46
CA THR A 38 4.63 31.78 8.12
C THR A 38 5.36 30.77 8.97
N ASN A 39 6.69 30.84 9.00
CA ASN A 39 7.49 29.98 9.86
C ASN A 39 7.40 30.44 11.32
N LEU A 40 6.77 29.62 12.17
CA LEU A 40 6.70 29.81 13.61
C LEU A 40 7.63 28.81 14.30
N ALA A 41 8.64 29.31 15.01
CA ALA A 41 9.63 28.52 15.75
C ALA A 41 9.09 28.02 17.11
N ILE A 42 7.91 27.41 17.10
CA ILE A 42 7.24 26.84 18.29
C ILE A 42 7.22 25.32 18.22
N GLU A 43 7.00 24.66 19.35
CA GLU A 43 6.89 23.18 19.38
C GLU A 43 5.52 22.71 18.83
N PRO A 44 5.51 21.63 18.02
CA PRO A 44 4.29 21.02 17.53
C PRO A 44 3.61 20.21 18.63
N ASP A 45 2.29 20.10 18.56
CA ASP A 45 1.53 19.18 19.40
C ASP A 45 1.59 17.74 18.83
N ALA A 46 1.80 17.60 17.51
CA ALA A 46 2.11 16.34 16.85
C ALA A 46 2.97 16.52 15.58
N VAL A 47 3.74 15.48 15.26
CA VAL A 47 4.62 15.37 14.11
C VAL A 47 4.12 14.24 13.21
N ILE A 48 4.04 14.50 11.91
CA ILE A 48 3.70 13.52 10.88
C ILE A 48 4.89 13.38 9.93
N THR A 49 5.43 12.18 9.81
CA THR A 49 6.55 11.84 8.91
C THR A 49 6.24 10.58 8.13
N ASP A 50 6.68 10.47 6.90
CA ASP A 50 6.68 9.21 6.17
C ASP A 50 7.76 8.25 6.69
N SER A 51 7.51 6.98 6.46
CA SER A 51 8.46 5.89 6.67
C SER A 51 9.60 5.93 5.66
N SER A 52 10.72 5.28 5.98
CA SER A 52 11.87 5.20 5.07
C SER A 52 11.54 4.53 3.73
N ASP A 53 10.60 3.59 3.75
CA ASP A 53 10.10 2.89 2.56
C ASP A 53 8.84 3.54 1.96
N ARG A 54 8.37 4.65 2.55
CA ARG A 54 7.33 5.54 2.04
C ARG A 54 5.91 4.92 1.94
N HIS A 55 5.65 3.72 2.44
CA HIS A 55 4.32 3.09 2.37
C HIS A 55 3.41 3.37 3.58
N PHE A 56 3.96 3.92 4.65
CA PHE A 56 3.19 4.39 5.80
C PHE A 56 3.70 5.73 6.31
N ILE A 57 2.86 6.42 7.08
CA ILE A 57 3.27 7.56 7.91
C ILE A 57 3.31 7.15 9.38
N GLU A 58 4.07 7.89 10.15
CA GLU A 58 4.11 7.83 11.60
C GLU A 58 3.64 9.17 12.16
N VAL A 59 2.64 9.12 13.03
CA VAL A 59 2.05 10.27 13.72
C VAL A 59 2.43 10.17 15.20
N LYS A 60 3.23 11.12 15.68
CA LYS A 60 3.78 11.15 17.05
C LYS A 60 3.44 12.45 17.75
N GLY A 61 2.94 12.41 18.98
CA GLY A 61 2.71 13.62 19.76
C GLY A 61 1.74 13.41 20.90
N VAL A 62 1.11 14.51 21.33
CA VAL A 62 0.12 14.53 22.39
C VAL A 62 -1.03 13.57 22.07
N LEU A 63 -1.38 12.70 23.03
CA LEU A 63 -2.37 11.61 22.87
C LEU A 63 -3.69 12.10 22.27
N GLU A 64 -4.24 13.20 22.80
CA GLU A 64 -5.48 13.80 22.31
C GLU A 64 -5.38 14.20 20.84
N VAL A 65 -4.30 14.90 20.47
CA VAL A 65 -4.07 15.37 19.10
C VAL A 65 -3.90 14.21 18.14
N VAL A 66 -3.13 13.18 18.51
CA VAL A 66 -2.93 11.99 17.67
C VAL A 66 -4.24 11.23 17.46
N ASN A 67 -5.10 11.11 18.49
CA ASN A 67 -6.41 10.47 18.36
C ASN A 67 -7.33 11.25 17.40
N ILE A 68 -7.37 12.58 17.51
CA ILE A 68 -8.17 13.42 16.60
C ILE A 68 -7.65 13.29 15.17
N LEU A 69 -6.33 13.37 14.96
CA LEU A 69 -5.73 13.18 13.63
C LEU A 69 -6.07 11.82 13.02
N THR A 70 -5.97 10.76 13.82
CA THR A 70 -6.28 9.41 13.39
C THR A 70 -7.75 9.28 12.98
N SER A 71 -8.67 9.89 13.76
CA SER A 71 -10.10 9.91 13.45
C SER A 71 -10.40 10.72 12.17
N GLU A 72 -9.83 11.91 12.01
CA GLU A 72 -10.01 12.73 10.80
C GLU A 72 -9.51 12.01 9.56
N MET A 73 -8.35 11.34 9.64
CA MET A 73 -7.83 10.52 8.54
C MET A 73 -8.73 9.31 8.26
N ARG A 74 -9.19 8.60 9.29
CA ARG A 74 -10.11 7.46 9.15
C ARG A 74 -11.42 7.85 8.47
N ASN A 75 -11.94 9.04 8.78
CA ASN A 75 -13.17 9.56 8.19
C ASN A 75 -12.99 9.96 6.71
N PHE A 76 -11.79 10.40 6.34
CA PHE A 76 -11.49 10.85 4.98
C PHE A 76 -11.06 9.71 4.04
N PHE A 77 -10.29 8.73 4.54
CA PHE A 77 -9.72 7.64 3.74
C PHE A 77 -10.40 6.30 4.04
N GLU A 78 -11.06 5.72 3.03
CA GLU A 78 -11.83 4.48 3.19
C GLU A 78 -10.97 3.25 3.45
N ASP A 79 -9.83 3.12 2.78
CA ASP A 79 -8.97 1.93 2.79
C ASP A 79 -7.74 2.08 3.69
N LEU A 80 -7.68 3.13 4.52
CA LEU A 80 -6.56 3.37 5.43
C LEU A 80 -6.35 2.21 6.41
N ILE A 81 -5.10 1.92 6.79
CA ILE A 81 -4.76 0.83 7.71
C ILE A 81 -4.02 1.39 8.91
N ILE A 82 -4.50 1.14 10.12
CA ILE A 82 -3.80 1.49 11.37
C ILE A 82 -2.88 0.33 11.75
N LEU A 83 -1.65 0.37 11.26
CA LEU A 83 -0.70 -0.74 11.37
C LEU A 83 -0.26 -0.99 12.80
N TRP A 84 -0.14 0.07 13.59
CA TRP A 84 0.43 -0.03 14.92
C TRP A 84 0.08 1.20 15.73
N LYS A 85 -0.22 1.01 17.02
CA LYS A 85 -0.50 2.08 17.96
C LYS A 85 0.17 1.80 19.30
N MET A 86 0.97 2.75 19.77
CA MET A 86 1.46 2.81 21.14
C MET A 86 1.00 4.09 21.81
N LYS A 87 0.70 4.01 23.11
CA LYS A 87 0.37 5.17 23.93
C LYS A 87 0.99 5.04 25.32
N ASP A 88 1.35 6.19 25.89
CA ASP A 88 1.59 6.34 27.32
C ASP A 88 0.55 7.31 27.92
N MET A 89 0.78 7.83 29.13
CA MET A 89 -0.18 8.73 29.80
C MET A 89 -0.54 9.96 28.97
N ASN A 90 0.42 10.56 28.25
CA ASN A 90 0.24 11.86 27.60
C ASN A 90 0.57 11.84 26.10
N ASN A 91 1.27 10.83 25.61
CA ASN A 91 1.73 10.73 24.22
C ASN A 91 1.19 9.49 23.53
N SER A 92 1.12 9.58 22.21
CA SER A 92 0.75 8.48 21.33
C SER A 92 1.63 8.48 20.08
N CYS A 93 1.86 7.28 19.57
CA CYS A 93 2.49 7.05 18.28
C CYS A 93 1.61 6.08 17.49
N VAL A 94 1.22 6.48 16.29
CA VAL A 94 0.39 5.66 15.38
C VAL A 94 1.09 5.54 14.03
N ARG A 95 1.15 4.33 13.49
CA ARG A 95 1.57 4.07 12.11
C ARG A 95 0.35 3.83 11.24
N ILE A 96 0.32 4.52 10.10
CA ILE A 96 -0.81 4.52 9.19
C ILE A 96 -0.34 4.14 7.79
N GLY A 97 -0.79 2.99 7.30
CA GLY A 97 -0.57 2.54 5.93
C GLY A 97 -1.53 3.20 4.96
N PHE A 98 -1.01 3.57 3.78
CA PHE A 98 -1.80 4.11 2.68
C PHE A 98 -1.86 3.13 1.52
N PRO A 99 -2.97 2.41 1.32
CA PRO A 99 -3.18 1.66 0.10
C PRO A 99 -3.61 2.58 -1.05
N PHE A 100 -3.91 1.98 -2.19
CA PHE A 100 -4.04 2.70 -3.46
C PHE A 100 -5.13 3.78 -3.46
N GLU A 101 -6.32 3.53 -2.88
CA GLU A 101 -7.41 4.51 -2.93
C GLU A 101 -7.10 5.71 -2.04
N ALA A 102 -6.46 5.49 -0.87
CA ALA A 102 -5.96 6.58 -0.04
C ALA A 102 -4.89 7.42 -0.77
N MET A 103 -3.95 6.78 -1.48
CA MET A 103 -2.95 7.50 -2.29
C MET A 103 -3.61 8.36 -3.37
N LYS A 104 -4.66 7.85 -4.03
CA LYS A 104 -5.42 8.61 -5.01
C LYS A 104 -6.13 9.82 -4.38
N LYS A 105 -6.72 9.66 -3.19
CA LYS A 105 -7.30 10.79 -2.43
C LYS A 105 -6.24 11.82 -1.99
N LEU A 106 -5.02 11.37 -1.69
CA LEU A 106 -3.90 12.28 -1.41
C LEU A 106 -3.48 13.05 -2.67
N ASP A 107 -3.49 12.41 -3.85
CA ASP A 107 -3.27 13.11 -5.14
C ASP A 107 -4.35 14.19 -5.37
N GLU A 108 -5.63 13.85 -5.16
CA GLU A 108 -6.76 14.80 -5.27
C GLU A 108 -6.56 16.01 -4.35
N LEU A 109 -6.23 15.80 -3.07
CA LEU A 109 -5.97 16.88 -2.11
C LEU A 109 -4.79 17.76 -2.53
N ARG A 110 -3.69 17.14 -3.00
CA ARG A 110 -2.50 17.88 -3.44
C ARG A 110 -2.80 18.73 -4.68
N SER A 111 -3.62 18.22 -5.61
CA SER A 111 -4.01 18.91 -6.84
C SER A 111 -4.78 20.21 -6.62
N MET A 112 -5.43 20.35 -5.46
CA MET A 112 -6.16 21.58 -5.08
C MET A 112 -5.24 22.76 -4.79
N VAL A 113 -3.94 22.53 -4.56
CA VAL A 113 -2.99 23.58 -4.17
C VAL A 113 -1.81 23.74 -5.12
N THR A 114 -1.49 22.71 -5.90
CA THR A 114 -0.41 22.76 -6.88
C THR A 114 -0.56 21.63 -7.90
N TYR A 115 -0.05 21.83 -9.11
CA TYR A 115 -0.10 20.82 -10.15
C TYR A 115 0.45 19.49 -9.61
N THR A 116 -0.29 18.42 -9.88
CA THR A 116 -0.01 17.07 -9.38
C THR A 116 -0.23 16.12 -10.55
N VAL A 117 0.83 15.43 -10.97
CA VAL A 117 0.70 14.36 -11.96
C VAL A 117 -0.20 13.23 -11.43
N PRO A 118 -0.97 12.54 -12.29
CA PRO A 118 -1.75 11.38 -11.83
C PRO A 118 -0.80 10.30 -11.29
N TRP A 119 -1.23 9.54 -10.27
CA TRP A 119 -0.40 8.53 -9.60
C TRP A 119 0.81 9.09 -8.83
N HIS A 120 0.77 10.36 -8.42
CA HIS A 120 1.88 11.02 -7.75
C HIS A 120 2.36 10.23 -6.53
N HIS A 121 1.48 9.96 -5.56
CA HIS A 121 1.89 9.28 -4.33
C HIS A 121 2.24 7.80 -4.57
N TYR A 122 1.56 7.13 -5.51
CA TYR A 122 1.91 5.78 -5.94
C TYR A 122 3.36 5.73 -6.46
N CYS A 123 3.75 6.65 -7.34
CA CYS A 123 5.11 6.72 -7.87
C CYS A 123 6.13 7.16 -6.80
N ARG A 124 5.79 8.10 -5.93
CA ARG A 124 6.68 8.55 -4.83
C ARG A 124 7.02 7.39 -3.88
N ALA A 125 6.03 6.54 -3.58
CA ALA A 125 6.22 5.35 -2.75
C ALA A 125 7.04 4.26 -3.44
N GLY A 126 7.01 4.20 -4.79
CA GLY A 126 7.73 3.21 -5.61
C GLY A 126 9.25 3.39 -5.72
N GLY A 127 9.88 4.18 -4.85
CA GLY A 127 11.33 4.38 -4.79
C GLY A 127 11.83 5.60 -5.56
N GLU A 128 13.16 5.77 -5.58
CA GLU A 128 13.79 7.02 -6.00
C GLU A 128 13.65 7.30 -7.50
N THR A 129 13.74 6.27 -8.34
CA THR A 129 13.59 6.41 -9.79
C THR A 129 12.21 6.96 -10.16
N LEU A 130 11.15 6.41 -9.57
CA LEU A 130 9.78 6.87 -9.81
C LEU A 130 9.52 8.25 -9.17
N SER A 131 10.12 8.52 -8.01
CA SER A 131 10.09 9.84 -7.38
C SER A 131 10.75 10.94 -8.24
N SER A 132 11.87 10.61 -8.89
CA SER A 132 12.56 11.50 -9.82
C SER A 132 11.71 11.75 -11.06
N MET A 133 11.06 10.71 -11.60
CA MET A 133 10.13 10.82 -12.73
C MET A 133 8.96 11.78 -12.43
N VAL A 134 8.35 11.68 -11.24
CA VAL A 134 7.30 12.62 -10.78
C VAL A 134 7.83 14.04 -10.75
N SER A 135 9.00 14.26 -10.15
CA SER A 135 9.57 15.60 -9.99
C SER A 135 9.89 16.24 -11.34
N PHE A 136 10.42 15.45 -12.28
CA PHE A 136 10.71 15.89 -13.64
C PHE A 136 9.43 16.25 -14.40
N ALA A 137 8.40 15.42 -14.32
CA ALA A 137 7.12 15.68 -14.98
C ALA A 137 6.42 16.95 -14.45
N GLU A 138 6.42 17.16 -13.12
CA GLU A 138 5.88 18.38 -12.51
C GLU A 138 6.68 19.63 -12.92
N ASP A 139 8.02 19.57 -12.93
CA ASP A 139 8.89 20.69 -13.32
C ASP A 139 8.69 21.11 -14.78
N LEU A 140 8.47 20.16 -15.70
CA LEU A 140 8.17 20.48 -17.11
C LEU A 140 6.88 21.29 -17.27
N VAL A 141 5.84 20.95 -16.49
CA VAL A 141 4.56 21.67 -16.51
C VAL A 141 4.69 23.04 -15.83
N GLU A 142 5.39 23.12 -14.69
CA GLU A 142 5.63 24.37 -13.98
C GLU A 142 6.44 25.38 -14.83
N ARG A 143 7.34 24.90 -15.69
CA ARG A 143 8.09 25.73 -16.65
C ARG A 143 7.32 26.08 -17.93
N GLY A 144 6.09 25.57 -18.07
CA GLY A 144 5.26 25.78 -19.25
C GLY A 144 5.80 25.10 -20.52
N LEU A 145 6.64 24.06 -20.38
CA LEU A 145 7.22 23.32 -21.50
C LEU A 145 6.26 22.25 -22.04
N VAL A 146 5.32 21.78 -21.21
CA VAL A 146 4.28 20.81 -21.55
C VAL A 146 2.97 21.25 -20.88
N SER A 147 1.83 21.10 -21.55
CA SER A 147 0.54 21.43 -20.94
C SER A 147 0.16 20.40 -19.84
N PRO A 148 -0.59 20.80 -18.80
CA PRO A 148 -1.09 19.86 -17.78
C PRO A 148 -1.86 18.68 -18.38
N GLU A 149 -2.68 18.91 -19.41
CA GLU A 149 -3.50 17.89 -20.05
C GLU A 149 -2.64 16.84 -20.78
N GLU A 150 -1.66 17.31 -21.56
CA GLU A 150 -0.74 16.44 -22.28
C GLU A 150 0.12 15.62 -21.31
N MET A 151 0.67 16.27 -20.29
CA MET A 151 1.47 15.61 -19.25
C MET A 151 0.64 14.56 -18.50
N ASN A 152 -0.59 14.88 -18.09
CA ASN A 152 -1.45 13.94 -17.38
C ASN A 152 -1.71 12.67 -18.22
N LYS A 153 -2.03 12.84 -19.50
CA LYS A 153 -2.25 11.71 -20.41
C LYS A 153 -1.01 10.85 -20.55
N MET A 154 0.15 11.46 -20.85
CA MET A 154 1.41 10.73 -21.03
C MET A 154 1.82 10.00 -19.76
N PHE A 155 1.74 10.67 -18.61
CA PHE A 155 2.15 10.10 -17.32
C PHE A 155 1.24 8.93 -16.92
N GLU A 156 -0.08 9.08 -17.09
CA GLU A 156 -1.03 8.01 -16.80
C GLU A 156 -0.80 6.77 -17.69
N GLU A 157 -0.56 6.96 -18.98
CA GLU A 157 -0.24 5.87 -19.91
C GLU A 157 1.06 5.15 -19.50
N GLN A 158 2.12 5.89 -19.15
CA GLN A 158 3.38 5.32 -18.69
C GLN A 158 3.24 4.53 -17.39
N VAL A 159 2.54 5.09 -16.40
CA VAL A 159 2.35 4.42 -15.11
C VAL A 159 1.46 3.20 -15.26
N LYS A 160 0.40 3.22 -16.06
CA LYS A 160 -0.46 2.05 -16.28
C LYS A 160 0.31 0.86 -16.86
N GLN A 161 1.15 1.10 -17.86
CA GLN A 161 1.99 0.07 -18.49
C GLN A 161 3.15 -0.41 -17.61
N PHE A 162 3.40 0.28 -16.50
CA PHE A 162 4.47 -0.04 -15.59
C PHE A 162 4.22 -1.37 -14.87
N THR A 163 4.99 -2.39 -15.26
CA THR A 163 4.98 -3.74 -14.68
C THR A 163 6.40 -4.32 -14.65
N PRO A 164 6.74 -5.21 -13.69
CA PRO A 164 8.03 -5.88 -13.64
C PRO A 164 8.43 -6.53 -14.98
N LYS A 165 9.70 -6.38 -15.34
CA LYS A 165 10.23 -6.89 -16.62
C LYS A 165 10.28 -8.43 -16.62
N LEU A 166 9.95 -9.05 -17.75
CA LEU A 166 10.12 -10.49 -17.93
C LEU A 166 11.58 -10.89 -17.66
N GLY A 167 11.79 -11.96 -16.88
CA GLY A 167 13.10 -12.47 -16.51
C GLY A 167 13.78 -11.74 -15.35
N SER A 168 13.28 -10.57 -14.91
CA SER A 168 13.83 -9.90 -13.74
C SER A 168 13.53 -10.66 -12.45
N LYS A 169 14.32 -10.38 -11.42
CA LYS A 169 14.08 -10.85 -10.06
C LYS A 169 13.37 -9.76 -9.28
N ILE A 170 12.22 -10.08 -8.69
CA ILE A 170 11.46 -9.15 -7.86
C ILE A 170 11.15 -9.74 -6.48
N ARG A 171 10.90 -8.85 -5.52
CA ARG A 171 10.41 -9.21 -4.18
C ARG A 171 8.89 -9.07 -4.12
N ILE A 172 8.25 -9.85 -3.28
CA ILE A 172 6.85 -9.62 -2.90
C ILE A 172 6.90 -9.08 -1.47
N VAL A 173 6.52 -7.81 -1.30
CA VAL A 173 6.47 -7.14 -0.01
C VAL A 173 5.07 -7.30 0.54
N HIS A 174 4.92 -8.25 1.45
CA HIS A 174 3.69 -8.57 2.15
C HIS A 174 3.72 -7.86 3.51
N VAL A 175 2.91 -6.81 3.65
CA VAL A 175 2.80 -6.03 4.89
C VAL A 175 1.60 -6.52 5.67
N LYS A 176 1.81 -6.99 6.89
CA LYS A 176 0.76 -7.43 7.81
C LYS A 176 0.02 -6.25 8.44
N LEU A 177 -1.14 -6.53 9.02
CA LEU A 177 -1.97 -5.52 9.67
C LEU A 177 -1.37 -5.00 10.99
N ASP A 178 -0.41 -5.72 11.58
CA ASP A 178 0.39 -5.28 12.72
C ASP A 178 1.64 -4.44 12.34
N GLY A 179 1.79 -4.12 11.04
CA GLY A 179 2.95 -3.42 10.50
C GLY A 179 4.19 -4.29 10.28
N GLY A 180 4.12 -5.58 10.64
CA GLY A 180 5.12 -6.58 10.32
C GLY A 180 5.29 -6.74 8.81
N ARG A 181 6.51 -7.09 8.37
CA ARG A 181 6.84 -7.19 6.95
C ARG A 181 7.46 -8.53 6.62
N ILE A 182 6.85 -9.22 5.69
CA ILE A 182 7.38 -10.44 5.12
C ILE A 182 7.83 -10.13 3.69
N ILE A 183 9.12 -10.31 3.44
CA ILE A 183 9.69 -10.16 2.10
C ILE A 183 9.86 -11.56 1.52
N LEU A 184 9.01 -11.90 0.54
CA LEU A 184 9.11 -13.17 -0.16
C LEU A 184 9.99 -13.04 -1.40
N GLY A 185 10.89 -14.01 -1.59
CA GLY A 185 11.78 -14.08 -2.74
C GLY A 185 13.21 -13.63 -2.43
N PRO A 186 13.96 -13.13 -3.44
CA PRO A 186 13.47 -12.71 -4.76
C PRO A 186 13.00 -13.88 -5.65
N GLY A 187 11.91 -13.67 -6.40
CA GLY A 187 11.39 -14.59 -7.40
C GLY A 187 11.61 -14.08 -8.82
N LYS A 188 11.70 -14.98 -9.81
CA LYS A 188 11.89 -14.62 -11.22
C LYS A 188 10.54 -14.38 -11.89
N VAL A 189 10.37 -13.27 -12.59
CA VAL A 189 9.20 -13.04 -13.45
C VAL A 189 9.30 -13.99 -14.65
N ILE A 190 8.42 -14.98 -14.72
CA ILE A 190 8.40 -16.01 -15.78
C ILE A 190 7.34 -15.75 -16.85
N TRP A 191 6.37 -14.89 -16.56
CA TRP A 191 5.35 -14.47 -17.51
C TRP A 191 4.90 -13.04 -17.20
N ARG A 192 4.56 -12.29 -18.25
CA ARG A 192 4.11 -10.89 -18.18
C ARG A 192 3.02 -10.66 -19.24
N GLY A 193 1.84 -10.25 -18.81
CA GLY A 193 0.78 -9.66 -19.63
C GLY A 193 0.72 -8.14 -19.44
N ASN A 194 -0.37 -7.51 -19.90
CA ASN A 194 -0.55 -6.05 -19.80
C ASN A 194 -0.48 -5.56 -18.34
N GLU A 195 -1.20 -6.21 -17.43
CA GLU A 195 -1.29 -5.82 -16.00
C GLU A 195 -1.01 -6.98 -15.04
N THR A 196 -0.73 -8.17 -15.57
CA THR A 196 -0.57 -9.40 -14.80
C THR A 196 0.84 -9.93 -14.95
N ILE A 197 1.41 -10.45 -13.86
CA ILE A 197 2.71 -11.11 -13.85
C ILE A 197 2.61 -12.47 -13.16
N LYS A 198 3.52 -13.39 -13.52
CA LYS A 198 3.75 -14.63 -12.76
C LYS A 198 5.19 -14.66 -12.26
N VAL A 199 5.33 -14.86 -10.96
CA VAL A 199 6.62 -14.85 -10.25
C VAL A 199 6.92 -16.26 -9.74
N LEU A 200 8.00 -16.85 -10.24
CA LEU A 200 8.47 -18.15 -9.81
C LEU A 200 9.44 -18.02 -8.64
N ARG A 201 9.18 -18.72 -7.55
CA ARG A 201 10.07 -18.87 -6.39
C ARG A 201 10.39 -20.34 -6.15
N ARG A 202 11.65 -20.64 -5.87
CA ARG A 202 12.06 -21.97 -5.39
C ARG A 202 11.91 -22.04 -3.88
N ILE A 203 11.47 -23.19 -3.39
CA ILE A 203 11.25 -23.44 -1.97
C ILE A 203 12.49 -24.14 -1.42
N MET A 204 13.11 -23.48 -0.45
CA MET A 204 14.41 -23.89 0.11
C MET A 204 14.29 -24.54 1.49
N SER A 205 13.08 -24.60 2.06
CA SER A 205 12.82 -25.19 3.38
C SER A 205 11.78 -26.30 3.30
N SER A 206 11.86 -27.24 4.23
CA SER A 206 10.85 -28.26 4.47
C SER A 206 9.83 -27.80 5.51
N GLY A 207 8.74 -28.55 5.68
CA GLY A 207 7.73 -28.31 6.71
C GLY A 207 6.33 -28.61 6.17
N ILE A 208 5.37 -27.76 6.52
CA ILE A 208 4.01 -27.77 6.00
C ILE A 208 3.77 -26.41 5.35
N TYR A 209 3.00 -26.35 4.27
CA TYR A 209 2.46 -25.08 3.80
C TYR A 209 1.28 -24.70 4.69
N ASP A 210 1.46 -23.62 5.46
CA ASP A 210 0.42 -23.05 6.33
C ASP A 210 -0.84 -22.73 5.50
N GLY A 211 -2.02 -22.92 6.11
CA GLY A 211 -3.32 -22.80 5.44
C GLY A 211 -3.70 -23.98 4.53
N LEU A 212 -2.72 -24.64 3.89
CA LEU A 212 -2.95 -25.80 3.00
C LEU A 212 -2.87 -27.15 3.73
N GLY A 213 -2.08 -27.25 4.80
CA GLY A 213 -1.91 -28.50 5.56
C GLY A 213 -1.17 -29.61 4.79
N ILE A 214 -0.51 -29.27 3.68
CA ILE A 214 0.20 -30.24 2.83
C ILE A 214 1.73 -30.17 3.05
N PRO A 215 2.46 -31.28 2.86
CA PRO A 215 3.91 -31.32 3.05
C PRO A 215 4.63 -30.33 2.14
N LYS A 216 5.56 -29.57 2.70
CA LYS A 216 6.48 -28.68 2.00
C LYS A 216 7.85 -29.33 1.93
N GLN A 217 8.42 -29.40 0.73
CA GLN A 217 9.69 -30.08 0.48
C GLN A 217 10.69 -29.14 -0.20
N VAL A 218 11.97 -29.35 0.10
CA VAL A 218 13.06 -28.64 -0.59
C VAL A 218 13.03 -29.01 -2.07
N GLY A 219 13.06 -28.01 -2.95
CA GLY A 219 12.97 -28.22 -4.40
C GLY A 219 11.55 -28.05 -4.95
N ASP A 220 10.52 -28.00 -4.12
CA ASP A 220 9.21 -27.47 -4.52
C ASP A 220 9.36 -26.07 -5.11
N TYR A 221 8.38 -25.64 -5.90
CA TYR A 221 8.33 -24.27 -6.39
C TYR A 221 6.93 -23.68 -6.27
N ALA A 222 6.90 -22.37 -6.11
CA ALA A 222 5.68 -21.57 -6.04
C ALA A 222 5.62 -20.64 -7.25
N VAL A 223 4.46 -20.56 -7.88
CA VAL A 223 4.15 -19.56 -8.92
C VAL A 223 3.11 -18.62 -8.34
N THR A 224 3.52 -17.38 -8.06
CA THR A 224 2.60 -16.32 -7.62
C THR A 224 2.15 -15.51 -8.82
N GLU A 225 0.86 -15.56 -9.12
CA GLU A 225 0.17 -14.69 -10.06
C GLU A 225 -0.37 -13.46 -9.31
N ALA A 226 -0.05 -12.29 -9.85
CA ALA A 226 -0.53 -11.01 -9.34
C ALA A 226 -0.99 -10.16 -10.52
N ARG A 227 -2.06 -9.41 -10.31
CA ARG A 227 -2.54 -8.39 -11.24
C ARG A 227 -2.50 -7.04 -10.55
N LYS A 228 -2.06 -6.02 -11.27
CA LYS A 228 -1.95 -4.66 -10.78
C LYS A 228 -3.33 -4.16 -10.34
N LEU A 229 -3.39 -3.58 -9.14
CA LEU A 229 -4.59 -3.09 -8.47
C LEU A 229 -5.68 -4.13 -8.14
N ASP A 230 -5.50 -5.41 -8.46
CA ASP A 230 -6.40 -6.44 -7.95
C ASP A 230 -6.20 -6.57 -6.44
N MET A 231 -7.28 -6.93 -5.73
CA MET A 231 -7.30 -7.13 -4.28
C MET A 231 -6.97 -8.57 -3.87
N TRP A 232 -6.21 -9.27 -4.70
CA TRP A 232 -5.77 -10.63 -4.42
C TRP A 232 -4.47 -10.98 -5.15
N THR A 233 -3.74 -11.95 -4.62
CA THR A 233 -2.68 -12.66 -5.36
C THR A 233 -2.91 -14.16 -5.25
N LYS A 234 -2.65 -14.93 -6.32
CA LYS A 234 -2.78 -16.40 -6.31
C LYS A 234 -1.40 -17.01 -6.25
N THR A 235 -1.11 -17.83 -5.26
CA THR A 235 0.13 -18.62 -5.22
C THR A 235 -0.19 -20.09 -5.37
N SER A 236 0.28 -20.68 -6.46
CA SER A 236 0.19 -22.12 -6.75
C SER A 236 1.49 -22.81 -6.39
N TYR A 237 1.41 -23.89 -5.61
CA TYR A 237 2.55 -24.71 -5.19
C TYR A 237 2.63 -25.99 -6.01
N TYR A 238 3.86 -26.35 -6.38
CA TYR A 238 4.17 -27.53 -7.17
C TYR A 238 5.33 -28.30 -6.54
N SER A 239 5.32 -29.62 -6.71
CA SER A 239 6.47 -30.46 -6.36
C SER A 239 7.65 -30.18 -7.29
N PHE A 240 8.84 -30.67 -6.90
CA PHE A 240 10.01 -30.66 -7.80
C PHE A 240 9.74 -31.33 -9.16
N SER A 241 8.87 -32.35 -9.18
CA SER A 241 8.44 -33.06 -10.40
C SER A 241 7.35 -32.34 -11.20
N GLY A 242 6.87 -31.18 -10.76
CA GLY A 242 5.84 -30.39 -11.43
C GLY A 242 4.39 -30.75 -11.09
N ASN A 243 4.16 -31.63 -10.11
CA ASN A 243 2.81 -31.98 -9.69
C ASN A 243 2.20 -30.84 -8.87
N PHE A 244 0.99 -30.42 -9.23
CA PHE A 244 0.25 -29.41 -8.48
C PHE A 244 -0.12 -29.93 -7.08
N LYS A 245 0.21 -29.15 -6.05
CA LYS A 245 0.00 -29.51 -4.64
C LYS A 245 -1.20 -28.78 -4.04
N GLY A 246 -1.43 -27.54 -4.47
CA GLY A 246 -2.48 -26.67 -3.97
C GLY A 246 -2.21 -25.23 -4.33
N ALA A 247 -3.22 -24.37 -4.19
CA ALA A 247 -3.10 -22.94 -4.38
C ALA A 247 -3.83 -22.20 -3.26
N TYR A 248 -3.40 -20.99 -2.97
CA TYR A 248 -4.17 -20.07 -2.13
C TYR A 248 -4.23 -18.69 -2.78
N TYR A 249 -5.33 -18.00 -2.52
CA TYR A 249 -5.55 -16.62 -2.88
C TYR A 249 -5.43 -15.77 -1.62
N ASN A 250 -4.41 -14.93 -1.59
CA ASN A 250 -4.20 -13.95 -0.54
C ASN A 250 -5.06 -12.73 -0.83
N ILE A 251 -6.13 -12.51 -0.06
CA ILE A 251 -6.93 -11.29 -0.19
C ILE A 251 -6.14 -10.14 0.44
N CYS A 252 -5.96 -9.08 -0.34
CA CYS A 252 -5.11 -7.97 0.05
C CYS A 252 -5.69 -6.64 -0.43
N THR A 253 -5.06 -5.56 -0.02
CA THR A 253 -5.27 -4.25 -0.66
C THR A 253 -4.78 -4.28 -2.13
N PRO A 254 -5.26 -3.35 -2.98
CA PRO A 254 -4.87 -3.30 -4.39
C PRO A 254 -3.35 -3.41 -4.60
N VAL A 255 -2.92 -4.42 -5.35
CA VAL A 255 -1.50 -4.75 -5.49
C VAL A 255 -0.77 -3.67 -6.30
N ALA A 256 0.22 -3.03 -5.67
CA ALA A 256 1.08 -2.06 -6.31
C ALA A 256 2.28 -2.75 -6.98
N PHE A 257 2.53 -2.41 -8.24
CA PHE A 257 3.66 -2.89 -9.03
C PHE A 257 4.76 -1.82 -9.12
N TYR A 258 5.97 -2.21 -8.74
CA TYR A 258 7.19 -1.41 -8.78
C TYR A 258 8.29 -2.17 -9.56
N PRO A 259 9.41 -1.53 -9.97
CA PRO A 259 10.33 -2.16 -10.91
C PRO A 259 10.98 -3.45 -10.38
N ASP A 260 11.23 -3.50 -9.07
CA ASP A 260 11.94 -4.58 -8.39
C ASP A 260 11.09 -5.28 -7.32
N GLN A 261 9.82 -4.90 -7.17
CA GLN A 261 8.92 -5.50 -6.18
C GLN A 261 7.44 -5.33 -6.55
N ILE A 262 6.60 -6.17 -5.96
CA ILE A 262 5.19 -5.87 -5.76
C ILE A 262 4.94 -5.62 -4.28
N HIS A 263 3.98 -4.75 -3.96
CA HIS A 263 3.67 -4.35 -2.59
C HIS A 263 2.16 -4.38 -2.36
N TYR A 264 1.75 -4.91 -1.22
CA TYR A 264 0.38 -4.83 -0.73
C TYR A 264 0.35 -4.97 0.79
N PHE A 265 -0.72 -4.48 1.38
CA PHE A 265 -1.12 -4.84 2.74
C PHE A 265 -2.00 -6.07 2.68
N ASP A 266 -1.60 -7.10 3.41
CA ASP A 266 -2.37 -8.32 3.61
C ASP A 266 -3.59 -8.03 4.48
N LEU A 267 -4.74 -8.61 4.12
CA LEU A 267 -5.98 -8.45 4.88
C LEU A 267 -6.29 -9.68 5.75
N GLU A 268 -5.32 -10.59 5.88
CA GLU A 268 -5.34 -11.76 6.77
C GLU A 268 -6.54 -12.69 6.55
N ILE A 269 -7.05 -12.73 5.32
CA ILE A 269 -8.09 -13.67 4.87
C ILE A 269 -7.64 -14.32 3.57
N ASP A 270 -7.72 -15.64 3.52
CA ASP A 270 -7.24 -16.42 2.39
C ASP A 270 -8.33 -17.33 1.83
N VAL A 271 -8.26 -17.60 0.53
CA VAL A 271 -9.09 -18.63 -0.12
C VAL A 271 -8.20 -19.76 -0.60
N VAL A 272 -8.42 -20.96 -0.08
CA VAL A 272 -7.58 -22.12 -0.30
C VAL A 272 -8.24 -23.09 -1.26
N TYR A 273 -7.45 -23.56 -2.22
CA TYR A 273 -7.82 -24.58 -3.20
C TYR A 273 -6.86 -25.76 -3.12
N LEU A 274 -7.42 -26.94 -2.82
CA LEU A 274 -6.72 -28.21 -2.81
C LEU A 274 -7.32 -29.15 -3.85
N PRO A 275 -6.50 -30.00 -4.52
CA PRO A 275 -7.02 -30.99 -5.46
C PRO A 275 -8.10 -31.87 -4.81
N ASN A 276 -9.24 -32.01 -5.49
CA ASN A 276 -10.35 -32.86 -5.06
C ASN A 276 -11.05 -32.45 -3.76
N LEU A 277 -10.81 -31.24 -3.25
CA LEU A 277 -11.50 -30.68 -2.10
C LEU A 277 -12.30 -29.44 -2.49
N GLU A 278 -13.30 -29.11 -1.67
CA GLU A 278 -14.02 -27.85 -1.81
C GLU A 278 -13.12 -26.66 -1.50
N VAL A 279 -13.33 -25.57 -2.21
CA VAL A 279 -12.68 -24.29 -1.94
C VAL A 279 -13.12 -23.80 -0.57
N LYS A 280 -12.16 -23.35 0.25
CA LYS A 280 -12.43 -22.88 1.61
C LYS A 280 -11.88 -21.48 1.81
N ILE A 281 -12.65 -20.63 2.47
CA ILE A 281 -12.15 -19.38 3.05
C ILE A 281 -11.58 -19.74 4.43
N ILE A 282 -10.35 -19.33 4.70
CA ILE A 282 -9.69 -19.50 6.00
C ILE A 282 -9.35 -18.15 6.60
N ASP A 283 -9.01 -18.14 7.90
CA ASP A 283 -8.54 -16.97 8.64
C ASP A 283 -9.54 -15.79 8.67
N ARG A 284 -10.82 -16.06 8.46
CA ARG A 284 -11.90 -15.07 8.55
C ARG A 284 -11.91 -14.38 9.92
N GLU A 285 -11.59 -15.11 10.99
CA GLU A 285 -11.48 -14.56 12.33
C GLU A 285 -10.41 -13.45 12.45
N HIS A 286 -9.31 -13.51 11.68
CA HIS A 286 -8.27 -12.49 11.73
C HIS A 286 -8.75 -11.18 11.10
N LEU A 287 -9.43 -11.25 9.96
CA LEU A 287 -10.08 -10.08 9.34
C LEU A 287 -11.14 -9.46 10.28
N GLU A 288 -11.96 -10.29 10.94
CA GLU A 288 -12.95 -9.83 11.91
C GLU A 288 -12.30 -9.18 13.13
N GLN A 289 -11.19 -9.73 13.63
CA GLN A 289 -10.40 -9.12 14.71
C GLN A 289 -9.84 -7.77 14.30
N ALA A 290 -9.27 -7.65 13.09
CA ALA A 290 -8.75 -6.38 12.58
C ALA A 290 -9.83 -5.30 12.47
N PHE A 291 -11.04 -5.67 12.06
CA PHE A 291 -12.18 -4.75 12.06
C PHE A 291 -12.60 -4.35 13.48
N ASN A 292 -12.75 -5.31 14.39
CA ASN A 292 -13.13 -5.05 15.78
C ASN A 292 -12.12 -4.19 16.54
N GLN A 293 -10.84 -4.25 16.16
CA GLN A 293 -9.75 -3.42 16.72
C GLN A 293 -9.59 -2.06 16.00
N GLU A 294 -10.49 -1.71 15.08
CA GLU A 294 -10.46 -0.48 14.28
C GLU A 294 -9.18 -0.32 13.40
N ILE A 295 -8.48 -1.43 13.13
CA ILE A 295 -7.28 -1.45 12.26
C ILE A 295 -7.68 -1.14 10.81
N ILE A 296 -8.81 -1.70 10.36
CA ILE A 296 -9.42 -1.46 9.06
C ILE A 296 -10.81 -0.86 9.21
N SER A 297 -11.29 -0.16 8.18
CA SER A 297 -12.66 0.38 8.16
C SER A 297 -13.69 -0.70 7.84
N SER A 298 -14.97 -0.43 8.14
CA SER A 298 -16.08 -1.30 7.73
C SER A 298 -16.13 -1.50 6.20
N LYS A 299 -15.89 -0.43 5.44
CA LYS A 299 -15.86 -0.48 3.97
C LYS A 299 -14.76 -1.41 3.45
N LEU A 300 -13.56 -1.38 4.05
CA LEU A 300 -12.46 -2.25 3.64
C LEU A 300 -12.73 -3.70 4.05
N PHE A 301 -13.28 -3.92 5.25
CA PHE A 301 -13.74 -5.23 5.72
C PHE A 301 -14.75 -5.86 4.76
N GLU A 302 -15.82 -5.14 4.41
CA GLU A 302 -16.86 -5.62 3.48
C GLU A 302 -16.30 -5.91 2.08
N LYS A 303 -15.41 -5.06 1.57
CA LYS A 303 -14.72 -5.28 0.29
C LYS A 303 -13.88 -6.56 0.31
N ALA A 304 -13.11 -6.79 1.37
CA ALA A 304 -12.26 -7.96 1.53
C ALA A 304 -13.09 -9.25 1.58
N LEU A 305 -14.16 -9.27 2.40
CA LEU A 305 -15.04 -10.42 2.53
C LEU A 305 -15.73 -10.76 1.20
N LYS A 306 -16.29 -9.75 0.53
CA LYS A 306 -16.92 -9.92 -0.79
C LYS A 306 -15.94 -10.46 -1.83
N GLN A 307 -14.68 -10.03 -1.78
CA GLN A 307 -13.65 -10.51 -2.69
C GLN A 307 -13.29 -11.98 -2.41
N ALA A 308 -13.18 -12.36 -1.13
CA ALA A 308 -12.97 -13.76 -0.72
C ALA A 308 -14.12 -14.66 -1.18
N GLU A 309 -15.37 -14.25 -0.94
CA GLU A 309 -16.57 -14.97 -1.36
C GLU A 309 -16.67 -15.13 -2.88
N LYS A 310 -16.38 -14.06 -3.61
CA LYS A 310 -16.34 -14.08 -5.08
C LYS A 310 -15.34 -15.11 -5.61
N ILE A 311 -14.10 -15.08 -5.11
CA ILE A 311 -13.05 -16.02 -5.53
C ILE A 311 -13.44 -17.46 -5.14
N SER A 312 -14.04 -17.65 -3.96
CA SER A 312 -14.51 -18.97 -3.52
C SER A 312 -15.58 -19.55 -4.47
N TYR A 313 -16.50 -18.69 -4.94
CA TYR A 313 -17.59 -19.10 -5.84
C TYR A 313 -17.11 -19.39 -7.28
N GLU A 314 -16.14 -18.62 -7.78
CA GLU A 314 -15.65 -18.73 -9.17
C GLU A 314 -14.86 -20.04 -9.44
N ARG A 315 -14.58 -20.85 -8.40
CA ARG A 315 -13.81 -22.12 -8.45
C ARG A 315 -12.56 -22.07 -9.35
N PRO A 316 -11.63 -21.12 -9.13
CA PRO A 316 -10.57 -20.76 -10.08
C PRO A 316 -9.24 -21.52 -10.00
#